data_AF-A0A5C5ZCY7-F1
#
_entry.id   AF-A0A5C5ZCY7-F1
#
_cell.length_a   1.000
_cell.length_b   1.000
_cell.length_c   1.000
_cell.angle_alpha   90.00
_cell.angle_beta   90.00
_cell.angle_gamma   90.00
#
_symmetry.space_group_name_H-M   'P 1'
#
loop_
_entity.id
_entity.type
_entity.pdbx_description
1 polymer ?
#
loop_
_entity_poly.entity_id
_entity_poly.type
_entity_poly.pdbx_seq_one_letter_code
_entity_poly.pdbx_strand_id
1 'polypeptide(L)'
;MWFRDKFLHFLTPVTITALLATLVLLFSIKGETIVENPLTILWMAVPLTIQTVAIFALGYGASKAMGFTYESAAPTAMVGASNHFEVAIATATMLYGLSSGAALATVVGVLIEVPLMLGLVKFCVRTKGWFPAESNVDADGAEEENQGLM
;
A
#
# COMPACT_ATOMS: atom_id res chain seq x y z
N MET A 1 9.89 -15.99 21.07
CA MET A 1 9.63 -16.95 19.97
C MET A 1 8.14 -17.21 19.73
N TRP A 2 7.30 -17.54 20.73
CA TRP A 2 5.87 -17.88 20.52
C TRP A 2 5.02 -16.89 19.67
N PHE A 3 5.21 -15.58 19.84
CA PHE A 3 4.52 -14.54 19.04
C PHE A 3 4.85 -14.63 17.54
N ARG A 4 6.11 -14.94 17.21
CA ARG A 4 6.60 -15.00 15.83
C ARG A 4 6.28 -16.34 15.16
N ASP A 5 6.39 -17.44 15.90
CA ASP A 5 6.29 -18.79 15.34
C ASP A 5 4.86 -19.37 15.33
N LYS A 6 4.00 -18.97 16.27
CA LYS A 6 2.63 -19.51 16.41
C LYS A 6 1.56 -18.46 16.18
N PHE A 7 1.70 -17.27 16.74
CA PHE A 7 0.65 -16.24 16.72
C PHE A 7 0.57 -15.51 15.37
N LEU A 8 1.72 -15.08 14.81
CA LEU A 8 1.75 -14.48 13.47
C LEU A 8 1.27 -15.46 12.38
N HIS A 9 1.70 -16.72 12.43
CA HIS A 9 1.31 -17.74 11.44
C HIS A 9 -0.19 -18.02 11.43
N PHE A 10 -0.87 -17.83 12.57
CA PHE A 10 -2.32 -17.96 12.67
C PHE A 10 -3.06 -16.67 12.25
N LEU A 11 -2.50 -15.49 12.56
CA LEU A 11 -3.13 -14.22 12.20
C LEU A 11 -3.08 -13.93 10.70
N THR A 12 -1.99 -14.24 10.01
CA THR A 12 -1.86 -14.00 8.55
C THR A 12 -3.03 -14.57 7.73
N PRO A 13 -3.39 -15.87 7.83
CA PRO A 13 -4.51 -16.41 7.07
C PRO A 13 -5.87 -15.86 7.53
N VAL A 14 -6.04 -15.59 8.83
CA VAL A 14 -7.31 -15.06 9.37
C VAL A 14 -7.56 -13.64 8.86
N THR A 15 -6.56 -12.76 8.90
CA THR A 15 -6.67 -11.38 8.41
C THR A 15 -6.92 -11.34 6.91
N ILE A 16 -6.18 -12.12 6.12
CA ILE A 16 -6.39 -12.19 4.66
C ILE A 16 -7.81 -12.68 4.35
N THR A 17 -8.29 -13.70 5.05
CA THR A 17 -9.65 -14.24 4.86
C THR A 17 -10.72 -13.22 5.26
N ALA A 18 -10.55 -12.51 6.38
CA ALA A 18 -11.49 -11.50 6.84
C ALA A 18 -11.56 -10.27 5.89
N LEU A 19 -10.40 -9.82 5.39
CA LEU A 19 -10.32 -8.72 4.41
C LEU A 19 -10.94 -9.12 3.07
N LEU A 20 -10.64 -10.32 2.57
CA LEU A 20 -11.25 -10.85 1.34
C LEU A 20 -12.76 -11.06 1.49
N ALA A 21 -13.22 -11.60 2.62
CA ALA A 21 -14.65 -11.77 2.88
C ALA A 21 -15.36 -10.42 2.91
N THR A 22 -14.78 -9.42 3.59
CA THR A 22 -15.31 -8.04 3.63
C THR A 22 -15.36 -7.44 2.23
N LEU A 23 -14.29 -7.60 1.44
CA LEU A 23 -14.24 -7.14 0.04
C LEU A 23 -15.37 -7.76 -0.79
N VAL A 24 -15.50 -9.08 -0.77
CA VAL A 24 -16.54 -9.82 -1.52
C VAL A 24 -17.94 -9.38 -1.09
N LEU A 25 -18.16 -9.19 0.21
CA LEU A 25 -19.46 -8.76 0.74
C LEU A 25 -19.83 -7.35 0.26
N LEU A 26 -18.89 -6.39 0.36
CA LEU A 26 -19.10 -5.02 -0.08
C LEU A 26 -19.41 -4.94 -1.57
N PHE A 27 -18.76 -5.78 -2.36
CA PHE A 27 -19.03 -5.94 -3.78
C PHE A 27 -20.38 -6.53 -4.10
N SER A 28 -20.74 -7.61 -3.40
CA SER A 28 -22.02 -8.27 -3.62
C SER A 28 -23.19 -7.33 -3.33
N ILE A 29 -23.01 -6.39 -2.39
CA ILE A 29 -24.03 -5.42 -2.00
C ILE A 29 -24.08 -4.21 -2.96
N LYS A 30 -22.95 -3.83 -3.58
CA LYS A 30 -22.86 -2.63 -4.45
C LYS A 30 -22.71 -2.94 -5.94
N GLY A 31 -22.71 -4.21 -6.34
CA GLY A 31 -22.41 -4.68 -7.69
C GLY A 31 -23.37 -4.18 -8.78
N GLU A 32 -24.68 -4.14 -8.52
CA GLU A 32 -25.66 -3.59 -9.48
C GLU A 32 -25.38 -2.11 -9.77
N THR A 33 -25.20 -1.29 -8.73
CA THR A 33 -24.94 0.15 -8.88
C THR A 33 -23.61 0.44 -9.58
N ILE A 34 -22.61 -0.43 -9.40
CA ILE A 34 -21.31 -0.35 -10.08
C ILE A 34 -21.46 -0.55 -11.60
N VAL A 35 -22.28 -1.52 -12.00
CA VAL A 35 -22.50 -1.85 -13.42
C VAL A 35 -23.40 -0.82 -14.12
N GLU A 36 -24.36 -0.23 -13.41
CA GLU A 36 -25.29 0.76 -13.96
C GLU A 36 -24.67 2.13 -14.21
N ASN A 37 -23.62 2.51 -13.46
CA ASN A 37 -23.02 3.86 -13.54
C ASN A 37 -21.49 3.85 -13.75
N PRO A 38 -20.99 3.27 -14.86
CA PRO A 38 -19.55 3.15 -15.13
C PRO A 38 -18.85 4.51 -15.29
N LEU A 39 -19.57 5.52 -15.79
CA LEU A 39 -19.04 6.88 -15.92
C LEU A 39 -18.68 7.46 -14.55
N THR A 40 -19.55 7.35 -13.56
CA THR A 40 -19.28 7.87 -12.20
C THR A 40 -18.05 7.22 -11.58
N ILE A 41 -17.85 5.92 -11.82
CA ILE A 41 -16.64 5.21 -11.39
C ILE A 41 -15.39 5.81 -12.03
N LEU A 42 -15.43 6.06 -13.34
CA LEU A 42 -14.31 6.69 -14.04
C LEU A 42 -13.99 8.08 -13.47
N TRP A 43 -15.02 8.88 -13.19
CA TRP A 43 -14.87 10.20 -12.56
C TRP A 43 -14.25 10.13 -11.16
N MET A 44 -14.46 9.05 -10.40
CA MET A 44 -13.79 8.81 -9.12
C MET A 44 -12.38 8.23 -9.29
N ALA A 45 -12.17 7.38 -10.29
CA ALA A 45 -10.90 6.71 -10.54
C ALA A 45 -9.79 7.66 -10.95
N VAL A 46 -10.10 8.65 -11.78
CA VAL A 46 -9.13 9.65 -12.25
C VAL A 46 -8.50 10.44 -11.09
N PRO A 47 -9.25 11.11 -10.20
CA PRO A 47 -8.66 11.86 -9.10
C PRO A 47 -7.92 10.98 -8.11
N LEU A 48 -8.43 9.78 -7.79
CA LEU A 48 -7.74 8.83 -6.92
C LEU A 48 -6.40 8.39 -7.51
N THR A 49 -6.39 8.04 -8.81
CA THR A 49 -5.16 7.62 -9.49
C THR A 49 -4.13 8.74 -9.52
N ILE A 50 -4.56 9.95 -9.87
CA ILE A 50 -3.67 11.12 -9.89
C ILE A 50 -3.11 11.37 -8.50
N GLN A 51 -3.93 11.31 -7.46
CA GLN A 51 -3.50 11.53 -6.09
C GLN A 51 -2.45 10.49 -5.65
N THR A 52 -2.72 9.21 -5.84
CA THR A 52 -1.79 8.13 -5.47
C THR A 52 -0.47 8.26 -6.23
N VAL A 53 -0.52 8.49 -7.55
CA VAL A 53 0.69 8.64 -8.37
C VAL A 53 1.48 9.90 -7.98
N ALA A 54 0.79 11.01 -7.69
CA ALA A 54 1.43 12.25 -7.29
C ALA A 54 2.16 12.08 -5.94
N ILE A 55 1.49 11.52 -4.93
CA ILE A 55 2.11 11.31 -3.61
C ILE A 55 3.26 10.29 -3.72
N PHE A 56 3.10 9.23 -4.50
CA PHE A 56 4.17 8.27 -4.78
C PHE A 56 5.37 8.94 -5.44
N ALA A 57 5.15 9.73 -6.51
CA ALA A 57 6.22 10.40 -7.23
C ALA A 57 6.96 11.42 -6.34
N LEU A 58 6.22 12.14 -5.50
CA LEU A 58 6.80 13.06 -4.52
C LEU A 58 7.63 12.30 -3.47
N GLY A 59 7.10 11.23 -2.88
CA GLY A 59 7.81 10.44 -1.88
C GLY A 59 9.04 9.73 -2.44
N TYR A 60 8.92 9.12 -3.62
CA TYR A 60 10.00 8.40 -4.29
C TYR A 60 11.08 9.35 -4.81
N GLY A 61 10.66 10.48 -5.39
CA GLY A 61 11.56 11.55 -5.85
C GLY A 61 12.28 12.25 -4.69
N ALA A 62 11.57 12.57 -3.62
CA ALA A 62 12.17 13.16 -2.41
C ALA A 62 13.17 12.20 -1.76
N SER A 63 12.82 10.92 -1.62
CA SER A 63 13.74 9.91 -1.07
C SER A 63 15.01 9.78 -1.93
N LYS A 64 14.88 9.85 -3.26
CA LYS A 64 16.02 9.86 -4.17
C LYS A 64 16.88 11.12 -4.01
N ALA A 65 16.25 12.30 -3.89
CA ALA A 65 16.95 13.57 -3.68
C ALA A 65 17.68 13.64 -2.33
N MET A 66 17.16 12.95 -1.31
CA MET A 66 17.75 12.82 0.02
C MET A 66 18.83 11.73 0.11
N GLY A 67 19.07 10.96 -0.96
CA GLY A 67 20.11 9.93 -1.02
C GLY A 67 19.76 8.61 -0.30
N PHE A 68 18.48 8.32 -0.07
CA PHE A 68 18.07 7.05 0.52
C PHE A 68 18.36 5.86 -0.39
N THR A 69 18.57 4.69 0.20
CA THR A 69 18.66 3.42 -0.54
C THR A 69 17.27 3.00 -1.03
N TYR A 70 17.23 2.14 -2.06
CA TYR A 70 15.97 1.59 -2.58
C TYR A 70 15.10 0.95 -1.49
N GLU A 71 15.75 0.28 -0.55
CA GLU A 71 15.11 -0.51 0.52
C GLU A 71 14.36 0.36 1.53
N SER A 72 14.75 1.62 1.67
CA SER A 72 14.02 2.61 2.46
C SER A 72 13.08 3.46 1.60
N ALA A 73 13.52 3.85 0.39
CA ALA A 73 12.77 4.75 -0.49
C ALA A 73 11.48 4.13 -1.04
N ALA A 74 11.53 2.88 -1.51
CA ALA A 74 10.36 2.24 -2.10
C ALA A 74 9.24 1.97 -1.08
N PRO A 75 9.50 1.37 0.10
CA PRO A 75 8.45 1.18 1.12
C PRO A 75 7.90 2.51 1.63
N THR A 76 8.75 3.52 1.86
CA THR A 76 8.31 4.83 2.34
C THR A 76 7.38 5.53 1.34
N ALA A 77 7.74 5.53 0.05
CA ALA A 77 6.90 6.11 -0.99
C ALA A 77 5.56 5.35 -1.14
N MET A 78 5.59 4.02 -1.01
CA MET A 78 4.38 3.19 -1.06
C MET A 78 3.46 3.45 0.13
N VAL A 79 3.99 3.55 1.35
CA VAL A 79 3.19 3.87 2.55
C VAL A 79 2.56 5.26 2.41
N GLY A 80 3.33 6.25 1.93
CA GLY A 80 2.80 7.60 1.72
C GLY A 80 1.67 7.65 0.68
N ALA A 81 1.75 6.85 -0.38
CA ALA A 81 0.75 6.83 -1.45
C ALA A 81 -0.50 5.98 -1.14
N SER A 82 -0.43 5.09 -0.14
CA SER A 82 -1.50 4.15 0.22
C SER A 82 -2.61 4.84 1.00
N ASN A 83 -3.87 4.49 0.72
CA ASN A 83 -5.02 4.89 1.52
C ASN A 83 -5.54 3.71 2.34
N HIS A 84 -6.02 4.00 3.55
CA HIS A 84 -6.63 2.97 4.40
C HIS A 84 -8.14 2.92 4.18
N PHE A 85 -8.57 2.22 3.15
CA PHE A 85 -9.98 2.17 2.80
C PHE A 85 -10.88 1.44 3.80
N GLU A 86 -10.38 0.49 4.58
CA GLU A 86 -11.20 -0.22 5.57
C GLU A 86 -11.81 0.75 6.60
N VAL A 87 -10.98 1.63 7.19
CA VAL A 87 -11.41 2.73 8.05
C VAL A 87 -12.28 3.74 7.32
N ALA A 88 -12.01 4.01 6.03
CA ALA A 88 -12.81 4.92 5.22
C ALA A 88 -14.23 4.38 4.96
N ILE A 89 -14.37 3.09 4.65
CA ILE A 89 -15.66 2.41 4.44
C ILE A 89 -16.46 2.42 5.74
N ALA A 90 -15.83 2.10 6.87
CA ALA A 90 -16.47 2.15 8.18
C ALA A 90 -17.02 3.55 8.49
N THR A 91 -16.19 4.58 8.31
CA THR A 91 -16.57 5.97 8.59
C THR A 91 -17.67 6.46 7.65
N ALA A 92 -17.54 6.20 6.34
CA ALA A 92 -18.54 6.61 5.36
C ALA A 92 -19.90 5.95 5.60
N THR A 93 -19.89 4.66 5.96
CA THR A 93 -21.10 3.91 6.29
C THR A 93 -21.74 4.41 7.58
N MET A 94 -20.95 4.74 8.61
CA MET A 94 -21.45 5.25 9.88
C MET A 94 -22.07 6.65 9.76
N LEU A 95 -21.45 7.54 8.97
CA LEU A 95 -21.89 8.93 8.86
C LEU A 95 -22.97 9.14 7.80
N TYR A 96 -22.88 8.45 6.65
CA TYR A 96 -23.74 8.69 5.49
C TYR A 96 -24.67 7.51 5.18
N GLY A 97 -24.52 6.39 5.87
CA GLY A 97 -25.27 5.16 5.61
C GLY A 97 -24.72 4.35 4.44
N LEU A 98 -25.07 3.05 4.41
CA LEU A 98 -24.62 2.09 3.41
C LEU A 98 -25.01 2.49 1.98
N SER A 99 -26.20 3.05 1.78
CA SER A 99 -26.73 3.37 0.44
C SER A 99 -26.21 4.69 -0.13
N SER A 100 -25.36 5.41 0.59
CA SER A 100 -24.82 6.69 0.12
C SER A 100 -23.80 6.53 -1.01
N GLY A 101 -23.69 7.57 -1.85
CA GLY A 101 -22.62 7.69 -2.83
C GLY A 101 -21.23 7.74 -2.19
N ALA A 102 -21.11 8.29 -0.98
CA ALA A 102 -19.85 8.30 -0.21
C ALA A 102 -19.40 6.88 0.16
N ALA A 103 -20.31 6.04 0.66
CA ALA A 103 -20.01 4.64 0.95
C ALA A 103 -19.76 3.80 -0.32
N LEU A 104 -20.36 4.17 -1.46
CA LEU A 104 -20.04 3.55 -2.76
C LEU A 104 -18.63 3.93 -3.22
N ALA A 105 -18.26 5.20 -3.11
CA ALA A 105 -16.97 5.72 -3.54
C ALA A 105 -15.79 5.06 -2.81
N THR A 106 -15.93 4.77 -1.51
CA THR A 106 -14.87 4.11 -0.72
C THR A 106 -14.67 2.64 -1.11
N VAL A 107 -15.75 1.90 -1.39
CA VAL A 107 -15.68 0.51 -1.88
C VAL A 107 -15.07 0.46 -3.28
N VAL A 108 -15.53 1.34 -4.17
CA VAL A 108 -14.99 1.43 -5.54
C VAL A 108 -13.53 1.91 -5.52
N GLY A 109 -13.16 2.78 -4.59
CA GLY A 109 -11.79 3.27 -4.43
C GLY A 109 -10.78 2.15 -4.18
N VAL A 110 -11.11 1.18 -3.30
CA VAL A 110 -10.26 -0.01 -3.04
C VAL A 110 -9.92 -0.75 -4.32
N LEU A 111 -10.88 -0.86 -5.22
CA LEU A 111 -10.72 -1.62 -6.45
C LEU A 111 -9.83 -1.00 -7.48
N ILE A 112 -9.77 0.32 -7.47
CA ILE A 112 -8.88 1.06 -8.31
C ILE A 112 -7.49 1.07 -7.67
N GLU A 113 -7.43 1.21 -6.35
CA GLU A 113 -6.17 1.33 -5.62
C GLU A 113 -5.35 0.04 -5.63
N VAL A 114 -5.93 -1.13 -5.33
CA VAL A 114 -5.19 -2.39 -5.29
C VAL A 114 -4.38 -2.67 -6.57
N PRO A 115 -4.99 -2.65 -7.79
CA PRO A 115 -4.22 -2.85 -9.02
C PRO A 115 -3.25 -1.72 -9.32
N LEU A 116 -3.60 -0.47 -8.98
CA LEU A 116 -2.70 0.68 -9.14
C LEU A 116 -1.43 0.51 -8.29
N MET A 117 -1.59 0.09 -7.04
CA MET A 117 -0.50 -0.13 -6.10
C MET A 117 0.39 -1.29 -6.54
N LEU A 118 -0.18 -2.40 -7.03
CA LEU A 118 0.60 -3.47 -7.64
C LEU A 118 1.39 -2.97 -8.87
N GLY A 119 0.81 -2.07 -9.65
CA GLY A 119 1.49 -1.38 -10.76
C GLY A 119 2.68 -0.54 -10.29
N LEU A 120 2.52 0.23 -9.22
CA LEU A 120 3.59 1.03 -8.61
C LEU A 120 4.69 0.16 -7.99
N VAL A 121 4.34 -0.95 -7.34
CA VAL A 121 5.34 -1.94 -6.86
C VAL A 121 6.16 -2.47 -8.04
N LYS A 122 5.51 -2.85 -9.14
CA LYS A 122 6.22 -3.29 -10.36
C LYS A 122 7.14 -2.20 -10.91
N PHE A 123 6.71 -0.93 -10.84
CA PHE A 123 7.54 0.21 -11.20
C PHE A 123 8.76 0.37 -10.28
N CYS A 124 8.59 0.25 -8.96
CA CYS A 124 9.69 0.23 -7.99
C CYS A 124 10.70 -0.87 -8.32
N VAL A 125 10.24 -2.11 -8.51
CA VAL A 125 11.13 -3.24 -8.83
C VAL A 125 11.93 -2.98 -10.10
N ARG A 126 11.31 -2.38 -11.13
CA ARG A 126 11.98 -2.04 -12.38
C ARG A 126 12.95 -0.87 -12.26
N THR A 127 12.73 0.04 -11.31
CA THR A 127 13.58 1.21 -11.05
C THR A 127 14.58 0.99 -9.91
N LYS A 128 14.75 -0.25 -9.43
CA LYS A 128 15.73 -0.60 -8.39
C LYS A 128 17.15 -0.12 -8.73
N GLY A 129 17.54 -0.14 -10.01
CA GLY A 129 18.84 0.33 -10.47
C GLY A 129 19.03 1.86 -10.50
N TRP A 130 18.01 2.66 -10.12
CA TRP A 130 18.13 4.12 -10.04
C TRP A 130 18.66 4.62 -8.68
N PHE A 131 18.80 3.72 -7.72
CA PHE A 131 19.24 4.01 -6.37
C PHE A 131 20.67 3.51 -6.18
N PRO A 132 21.47 4.16 -5.32
CA PRO A 132 22.76 3.64 -4.92
C PRO A 132 22.57 2.22 -4.36
N ALA A 133 23.38 1.27 -4.85
CA ALA A 133 23.47 -0.04 -4.21
C ALA A 133 24.00 0.18 -2.78
N GLU A 134 23.47 -0.57 -1.82
CA GLU A 134 24.04 -0.59 -0.47
C GLU A 134 25.53 -0.88 -0.57
N SER A 135 26.36 0.10 -0.20
CA SER A 135 27.71 -0.20 0.26
C SER A 135 27.53 -0.94 1.58
N ASN A 136 27.97 -2.20 1.65
CA ASN A 136 28.13 -2.95 2.89
C ASN A 136 29.01 -2.14 3.85
N VAL A 137 28.44 -1.27 4.68
CA VAL A 137 29.15 -0.54 5.74
C VAL A 137 29.22 -1.38 7.02
N ASP A 138 28.43 -2.45 7.12
CA ASP A 138 28.39 -3.30 8.33
C ASP A 138 29.48 -4.39 8.40
N ALA A 139 30.41 -4.43 7.43
CA ALA A 139 31.54 -5.37 7.45
C ALA A 139 32.82 -4.79 8.07
N ASP A 140 32.92 -3.46 8.23
CA ASP A 140 34.15 -2.78 8.69
C ASP A 140 34.29 -2.78 10.23
N GLY A 141 33.16 -2.86 10.96
CA GLY A 141 33.16 -2.88 12.43
C GLY A 141 33.50 -4.23 13.07
N ALA A 142 33.58 -5.31 12.28
CA ALA A 142 33.86 -6.66 12.79
C ALA A 142 35.35 -7.07 12.65
N GLU A 143 36.15 -6.34 11.87
CA GLU A 143 37.58 -6.61 11.72
C GLU A 143 38.45 -5.88 12.77
N GLU A 144 38.02 -4.70 13.26
CA GLU A 144 38.76 -3.98 14.32
C GLU A 144 38.70 -4.66 15.70
N GLU A 145 37.63 -5.42 16.02
CA GLU A 145 37.52 -6.09 17.33
C GLU A 145 38.46 -7.30 17.47
N ASN A 146 38.88 -7.92 16.35
CA ASN A 146 39.78 -9.09 16.37
C ASN A 146 41.27 -8.71 16.30
N GLN A 147 41.61 -7.46 15.97
CA GLN A 147 43.00 -6.97 15.91
C GLN A 147 43.51 -6.38 17.23
N GLY A 148 42.64 -6.17 18.22
CA GLY A 148 43.00 -5.74 19.58
C GLY A 148 43.30 -6.87 20.57
N LEU A 149 43.31 -8.14 20.12
CA LEU A 149 43.50 -9.32 20.96
C LEU A 149 44.71 -10.20 20.56
N MET A 150 45.67 -9.66 19.80
CA MET A 150 47.01 -10.27 19.60
C MET A 150 48.12 -9.42 20.21
#